data_AF-A0A2W5KA20-F1
#
_entry.id   AF-A0A2W5KA20-F1
#
_cell.length_a   1.000
_cell.length_b   1.000
_cell.length_c   1.000
_cell.angle_alpha   90.00
_cell.angle_beta   90.00
_cell.angle_gamma   90.00
#
_symmetry.space_group_name_H-M   'P 1'
#
loop_
_entity.id
_entity.type
_entity.pdbx_description
1 polymer ?
#
loop_
_entity_poly.entity_id
_entity_poly.type
_entity_poly.pdbx_seq_one_letter_code
_entity_poly.pdbx_strand_id
1 'polypeptide(L)'
;MMHSSVAHVVSDERDVNGRRYAMTMFNRMDKGVLVYAGHLRTGAESKKAEEITADDYELRQTASFMWWQDVQNFFSRPPYSALTERLVADYKRNEHPMSILGRY
;
A
#
# COMPACT_ATOMS: atom_id res chain seq x y z
N MET A 1 6.64 12.07 18.46
CA MET A 1 5.81 10.90 18.08
C MET A 1 6.28 10.43 16.72
N MET A 2 6.75 9.20 16.60
CA MET A 2 7.21 8.64 15.32
C MET A 2 6.00 8.48 14.38
N HIS A 3 5.92 9.30 13.34
CA HIS A 3 4.91 9.19 12.29
C HIS A 3 5.25 7.96 11.42
N SER A 4 4.65 6.80 11.71
CA SER A 4 4.59 5.71 10.72
C SER A 4 3.51 6.06 9.72
N SER A 5 3.86 6.32 8.46
CA SER A 5 2.88 6.55 7.41
C SER A 5 2.41 5.23 6.84
N VAL A 6 1.09 5.05 6.76
CA VAL A 6 0.45 3.88 6.17
C VAL A 6 -0.30 4.32 4.91
N ALA A 7 -0.15 3.57 3.83
CA ALA A 7 -0.92 3.76 2.61
C ALA A 7 -1.66 2.46 2.28
N HIS A 8 -2.90 2.55 1.82
CA HIS A 8 -3.73 1.41 1.47
C HIS A 8 -4.45 1.68 0.16
N VAL A 9 -4.37 0.74 -0.77
CA VAL A 9 -5.09 0.80 -2.05
C VAL A 9 -5.77 -0.52 -2.34
N VAL A 10 -6.90 -0.44 -3.04
CA VAL A 10 -7.73 -1.58 -3.42
C VAL A 10 -7.97 -1.52 -4.93
N SER A 11 -7.98 -2.69 -5.57
CA SER A 11 -8.29 -2.82 -6.99
C SER A 11 -9.76 -2.53 -7.26
N ASP A 12 -10.04 -1.94 -8.41
CA ASP A 12 -11.42 -1.73 -8.86
C ASP A 12 -12.06 -3.06 -9.28
N GLU A 13 -11.24 -3.95 -9.85
CA GLU A 13 -11.59 -5.30 -10.28
C GLU A 13 -11.80 -6.26 -9.09
N ARG A 14 -12.76 -7.18 -9.27
CA ARG A 14 -13.03 -8.29 -8.36
C ARG A 14 -12.67 -9.61 -9.04
N ASP A 15 -12.19 -10.57 -8.26
CA ASP A 15 -12.00 -11.95 -8.72
C ASP A 15 -13.34 -12.70 -8.85
N VAL A 16 -13.26 -13.98 -9.25
CA VAL A 16 -14.43 -14.86 -9.43
C VAL A 16 -15.24 -15.10 -8.15
N ASN A 17 -14.64 -14.86 -6.98
CA ASN A 17 -15.28 -14.98 -5.68
C ASN A 17 -15.78 -13.62 -5.16
N GLY A 18 -15.73 -12.57 -6.00
CA GLY A 18 -16.15 -11.22 -5.64
C GLY A 18 -15.14 -10.46 -4.77
N ARG A 19 -13.89 -10.91 -4.67
CA ARG A 19 -12.87 -10.31 -3.78
C ARG A 19 -11.98 -9.34 -4.54
N ARG A 20 -11.50 -8.30 -3.86
CA ARG A 20 -10.58 -7.32 -4.45
C ARG A 20 -9.15 -7.62 -4.07
N TYR A 21 -8.22 -7.35 -4.98
CA TYR A 21 -6.81 -7.26 -4.63
C TYR A 21 -6.58 -5.95 -3.86
N ALA A 22 -5.72 -5.98 -2.85
CA ALA A 22 -5.34 -4.80 -2.13
C ALA A 22 -3.85 -4.82 -1.81
N MET A 23 -3.29 -3.64 -1.61
CA MET A 23 -1.93 -3.45 -1.13
C MET A 23 -1.92 -2.45 0.01
N THR A 24 -1.27 -2.81 1.11
CA THR A 24 -1.01 -1.92 2.24
C THR A 24 0.47 -1.79 2.44
N MET A 25 0.95 -0.56 2.53
CA MET A 25 2.34 -0.25 2.81
C MET A 25 2.45 0.46 4.14
N PHE A 26 3.33 -0.04 5.00
CA PHE A 26 3.71 0.55 6.26
C PHE A 26 5.15 1.05 6.12
N ASN A 27 5.34 2.36 6.06
CA ASN A 27 6.68 2.94 6.20
C ASN A 27 7.04 3.00 7.68
N ARG A 28 8.01 2.18 8.09
CA ARG A 28 8.47 2.08 9.47
C ARG A 28 9.78 2.86 9.69
N MET A 29 10.06 3.86 8.84
CA MET A 29 11.25 4.70 8.86
C MET A 29 12.53 3.86 9.00
N ASP A 30 13.15 3.85 10.18
CA ASP A 30 14.41 3.14 10.48
C ASP A 30 14.34 1.61 10.31
N LYS A 31 13.14 1.04 10.17
CA LYS A 31 12.90 -0.40 9.97
C LYS A 31 12.45 -0.75 8.54
N GLY A 32 12.57 0.22 7.63
CA GLY A 32 12.20 0.08 6.23
C GLY A 32 10.69 -0.03 6.00
N VAL A 33 10.33 -0.56 4.84
CA VAL A 33 8.97 -0.63 4.32
C VAL A 33 8.43 -2.05 4.44
N LEU A 34 7.29 -2.22 5.09
CA LEU A 34 6.54 -3.49 5.13
C LEU A 34 5.35 -3.39 4.19
N VAL A 35 5.13 -4.41 3.36
CA VAL A 35 4.01 -4.45 2.42
C VAL A 35 3.20 -5.72 2.62
N TYR A 36 1.88 -5.55 2.70
CA TYR A 36 0.90 -6.62 2.56
C TYR A 36 0.24 -6.50 1.19
N ALA A 37 0.22 -7.56 0.41
CA ALA A 37 -0.42 -7.61 -0.90
C ALA A 37 -1.21 -8.90 -1.04
N GLY A 38 -2.45 -8.84 -1.51
CA GLY A 38 -3.28 -10.05 -1.63
C GLY A 38 -4.76 -9.75 -1.80
N HIS A 39 -5.58 -10.79 -1.68
CA HIS A 39 -7.03 -10.64 -1.62
C HIS A 39 -7.47 -10.08 -0.27
N LEU A 40 -8.22 -8.99 -0.33
CA LEU A 40 -8.85 -8.37 0.81
C LEU A 40 -10.17 -9.08 1.12
N ARG A 41 -10.43 -9.36 2.40
CA ARG A 41 -11.71 -9.87 2.85
C ARG A 41 -12.79 -8.80 2.66
N THR A 42 -14.01 -9.20 2.29
CA THR A 42 -15.12 -8.28 1.99
C THR A 42 -15.40 -7.28 3.13
N GLY A 43 -15.29 -7.70 4.39
CA GLY A 43 -15.50 -6.84 5.55
C GLY A 43 -14.40 -5.79 5.80
N ALA A 44 -13.28 -5.87 5.09
CA ALA A 44 -12.15 -4.96 5.24
C ALA A 44 -12.06 -3.90 4.13
N GLU A 45 -12.89 -3.97 3.09
CA GLU A 45 -12.83 -3.06 1.93
C GLU A 45 -13.08 -1.59 2.27
N SER A 46 -13.79 -1.30 3.35
CA SER A 46 -14.11 0.05 3.81
C SER A 46 -13.23 0.53 4.96
N LYS A 47 -12.26 -0.27 5.41
CA LYS A 47 -11.36 0.10 6.50
C LYS A 47 -10.39 1.19 6.05
N LYS A 48 -10.03 2.06 6.97
CA LYS A 48 -8.98 3.05 6.73
C LYS A 48 -7.61 2.37 6.75
N ALA A 49 -6.61 2.99 6.11
CA ALA A 49 -5.27 2.43 5.99
C ALA A 49 -4.66 2.06 7.36
N GLU A 50 -4.90 2.87 8.38
CA GLU A 50 -4.40 2.67 9.75
C GLU A 50 -5.09 1.53 10.50
N GLU A 51 -6.27 1.10 10.03
CA GLU A 51 -7.07 0.03 10.62
C GLU A 51 -6.84 -1.32 9.92
N ILE A 52 -6.08 -1.33 8.82
CA ILE A 52 -5.77 -2.55 8.08
C ILE A 52 -4.73 -3.36 8.84
N THR A 53 -5.06 -4.63 9.03
CA THR A 53 -4.20 -5.61 9.69
C THR A 53 -3.87 -6.77 8.75
N ALA A 54 -3.01 -7.67 9.21
CA ALA A 54 -2.67 -8.90 8.50
C ALA A 54 -3.91 -9.78 8.23
N ASP A 55 -4.83 -9.85 9.19
CA ASP A 55 -5.97 -10.78 9.19
C ASP A 55 -7.08 -10.33 8.22
N ASP A 56 -7.03 -9.09 7.77
CA ASP A 56 -7.92 -8.54 6.75
C ASP A 56 -7.65 -9.12 5.36
N TYR A 57 -6.53 -9.82 5.19
CA TYR A 57 -6.17 -10.51 3.96
C TYR A 57 -6.41 -12.02 4.06
N GLU A 58 -6.79 -12.64 2.95
CA GLU A 58 -7.02 -14.09 2.87
C GLU A 58 -5.84 -14.83 2.23
N LEU A 59 -5.22 -14.24 1.19
CA LEU A 59 -4.05 -14.79 0.49
C LEU A 59 -2.95 -13.74 0.44
N ARG A 60 -2.37 -13.47 1.61
CA ARG A 60 -1.42 -12.37 1.82
C ARG A 60 0.01 -12.77 1.47
N GLN A 61 0.60 -12.04 0.53
CA GLN A 61 2.05 -11.89 0.45
C GLN A 61 2.51 -10.82 1.43
N THR A 62 3.53 -11.13 2.21
CA THR A 62 4.18 -10.18 3.12
C THR A 62 5.64 -10.03 2.71
N ALA A 63 6.05 -8.80 2.42
CA ALA A 63 7.41 -8.49 2.04
C ALA A 63 7.92 -7.28 2.82
N SER A 64 9.20 -7.32 3.20
CA SER A 64 9.88 -6.20 3.85
C SER A 64 11.05 -5.75 2.98
N PHE A 65 11.22 -4.45 2.86
CA PHE A 65 12.24 -3.82 2.05
C PHE A 65 12.94 -2.73 2.85
N MET A 66 14.19 -2.44 2.51
CA MET A 66 14.88 -1.28 3.08
C MET A 66 14.41 0.02 2.43
N TRP A 67 14.17 -0.02 1.12
CA TRP A 67 13.81 1.16 0.34
C TRP A 67 12.49 0.97 -0.41
N TRP A 68 11.72 2.05 -0.55
CA TRP A 68 10.45 2.00 -1.27
C TRP A 68 10.61 1.66 -2.75
N GLN A 69 11.76 1.99 -3.36
CA GLN A 69 12.05 1.68 -4.77
C GLN A 69 12.05 0.17 -5.02
N ASP A 70 12.47 -0.62 -4.02
CA ASP A 70 12.48 -2.08 -4.10
C ASP A 70 11.07 -2.66 -4.16
N VAL A 71 10.07 -1.98 -3.57
CA VAL A 71 8.66 -2.36 -3.62
C VAL A 71 8.16 -2.32 -5.07
N GLN A 72 8.47 -1.26 -5.81
CA GLN A 72 8.05 -1.12 -7.22
C GLN A 72 8.63 -2.23 -8.10
N ASN A 73 9.91 -2.54 -7.91
CA ASN A 73 10.58 -3.58 -8.68
C ASN A 73 10.00 -4.96 -8.37
N PHE A 74 9.75 -5.25 -7.09
CA PHE A 74 9.21 -6.53 -6.64
C PHE A 74 7.78 -6.76 -7.15
N PHE A 75 6.91 -5.75 -7.07
CA PHE A 75 5.51 -5.82 -7.51
C PHE A 75 5.28 -5.31 -8.94
N SER A 76 6.29 -5.39 -9.80
CA SER A 76 6.25 -4.90 -11.19
C SER A 76 5.34 -5.70 -12.13
N ARG A 77 4.79 -6.84 -11.68
CA ARG A 77 3.95 -7.73 -12.49
C ARG A 77 2.49 -7.72 -12.02
N PRO A 78 1.53 -8.01 -12.92
CA PRO A 78 0.14 -8.25 -12.52
C PRO A 78 0.02 -9.35 -11.46
N PRO A 79 -0.95 -9.25 -10.53
CA PRO A 79 -2.01 -8.25 -10.47
C PRO A 79 -1.62 -6.95 -9.73
N TYR A 80 -0.39 -6.84 -9.23
CA TYR A 80 -0.01 -5.79 -8.27
C TYR A 80 0.62 -4.54 -8.89
N SER A 81 1.01 -4.56 -10.17
CA SER A 81 1.68 -3.43 -10.82
C SER A 81 0.89 -2.13 -10.72
N ALA A 82 -0.38 -2.14 -11.14
CA ALA A 82 -1.25 -0.95 -11.07
C ALA A 82 -1.54 -0.50 -9.63
N LEU A 83 -1.67 -1.44 -8.69
CA LEU A 83 -1.85 -1.13 -7.27
C LEU A 83 -0.59 -0.47 -6.70
N THR A 84 0.59 -0.96 -7.07
CA THR A 84 1.86 -0.43 -6.61
C THR A 84 2.07 1.01 -7.09
N GLU A 85 1.73 1.31 -8.34
CA GLU A 85 1.77 2.67 -8.88
C GLU A 85 0.85 3.62 -8.11
N ARG A 86 -0.40 3.22 -7.84
CA ARG A 86 -1.36 4.01 -7.06
C ARG A 86 -0.89 4.22 -5.63
N LEU A 87 -0.40 3.16 -4.98
CA LEU A 87 0.11 3.19 -3.61
C LEU A 87 1.28 4.17 -3.47
N VAL A 88 2.18 4.19 -4.44
CA VAL A 88 3.30 5.13 -4.47
C VAL A 88 2.83 6.56 -4.74
N ALA A 89 1.85 6.76 -5.62
CA ALA A 89 1.28 8.08 -5.87
C ALA A 89 0.63 8.66 -4.60
N ASP A 90 -0.15 7.86 -3.88
CA ASP A 90 -0.80 8.27 -2.62
C ASP A 90 0.22 8.56 -1.51
N TYR A 91 1.22 7.70 -1.37
CA TYR A 91 2.30 7.92 -0.40
C TYR A 91 3.07 9.23 -0.66
N LYS A 92 3.45 9.51 -1.92
CA LYS A 92 4.14 10.77 -2.28
C LYS A 92 3.29 12.01 -1.98
N ARG A 93 1.98 11.95 -2.21
CA ARG A 93 1.06 13.06 -1.86
C ARG A 93 1.01 13.32 -0.36
N ASN A 94 1.04 12.26 0.44
CA ASN A 94 0.93 12.34 1.90
C ASN A 94 2.23 12.72 2.61
N GLU A 95 3.40 12.36 2.06
CA GLU A 95 4.70 12.82 2.61
C GLU A 95 5.11 14.22 2.14
N HIS A 96 4.61 14.66 0.97
CA HIS A 96 4.82 16.00 0.46
C HIS A 96 3.49 16.69 0.15
N PRO A 97 2.75 17.17 1.17
CA PRO A 97 1.46 17.83 0.98
C PRO A 97 1.59 19.25 0.41
N MET A 98 2.41 19.47 -0.63
CA MET A 98 2.76 20.74 -1.28
C MET A 98 3.97 21.46 -0.66
N SER A 99 5.12 21.33 -1.32
CA SER A 99 6.09 22.43 -1.45
C SER A 99 5.61 23.46 -2.50
N ILE A 100 4.33 23.82 -2.50
CA ILE A 100 3.82 24.96 -3.27
C ILE A 100 3.87 26.17 -2.34
N LEU A 101 5.08 26.60 -2.00
CA LEU A 101 5.46 27.93 -1.53
C LEU A 101 6.98 27.99 -1.64
N GLY A 102 7.49 28.54 -2.75
CA GLY A 102 8.92 28.71 -2.98
C GLY A 102 9.33 28.61 -4.44
N ARG A 103 8.75 29.42 -5.32
CA ARG A 103 9.44 29.81 -6.55
C ARG A 103 10.53 30.81 -6.15
N TYR A 104 11.79 30.45 -6.38
CA TYR A 104 12.83 31.43 -6.69
C TYR A 104 12.60 31.94 -8.13
#